data_AF-A0A0F9KC40-F1
#
_entry.id   AF-A0A0F9KC40-F1
#
_cell.length_a   1.000
_cell.length_b   1.000
_cell.length_c   1.000
_cell.angle_alpha   90.00
_cell.angle_beta   90.00
_cell.angle_gamma   90.00
#
_symmetry.space_group_name_H-M   'P 1'
#
loop_
_entity.id
_entity.type
_entity.pdbx_description
1 polymer ?
#
loop_
_entity_poly.entity_id
_entity_poly.type
_entity_poly.pdbx_seq_one_letter_code
_entity_poly.pdbx_strand_id
1 'polypeptide(L)'
;MKIYRTFDDAVLNDDSLIEIGLYCKQLKRYFKFFPRENILTLFYEDLIKNPVELMQKIYKFLHLKDIYFIPNNTMRRANVTGNITFKYKIPLINDILYRIKKYIKKDSSLIRKNF
;
A
#
# COMPACT_ATOMS: atom_id res chain seq x y z
N MET A 1 13.70 8.09 14.71
CA MET A 1 13.40 9.50 15.04
C MET A 1 12.02 9.80 14.48
N LYS A 2 11.01 10.10 15.32
CA LYS A 2 9.71 10.58 14.83
C LYS A 2 9.90 12.04 14.42
N ILE A 3 9.46 12.40 13.21
CA ILE A 3 9.60 13.76 12.67
C ILE A 3 8.70 14.74 13.46
N TYR A 4 7.51 14.29 13.85
CA TYR A 4 6.54 15.05 14.66
C TYR A 4 6.17 14.32 15.94
N ARG A 5 5.84 15.07 17.01
CA ARG A 5 5.49 14.52 18.32
C ARG A 5 4.03 14.07 18.41
N THR A 6 3.13 14.87 17.85
CA THR A 6 1.67 14.63 17.81
C THR A 6 1.12 14.92 16.42
N PHE A 7 -0.16 14.61 16.21
CA PHE A 7 -0.86 15.00 14.99
C PHE A 7 -0.95 16.52 14.86
N ASP A 8 -1.34 17.20 15.94
CA ASP A 8 -1.46 18.68 15.95
C ASP A 8 -0.13 19.36 15.64
N ASP A 9 0.97 18.82 16.19
CA ASP A 9 2.33 19.29 15.90
C ASP A 9 2.67 19.15 14.41
N ALA A 10 2.26 18.07 13.77
CA ALA A 10 2.46 17.87 12.33
C ALA A 10 1.60 18.85 11.50
N VAL A 11 0.33 19.03 11.88
CA VAL A 11 -0.62 19.92 11.19
C VAL A 11 -0.22 21.39 11.28
N LEU A 12 0.28 21.82 12.43
CA LEU A 12 0.63 23.22 12.68
C LEU A 12 1.98 23.62 12.10
N ASN A 13 2.92 22.67 11.97
CA ASN A 13 4.31 22.99 11.60
C ASN A 13 4.69 22.53 10.19
N ASP A 14 3.83 21.81 9.48
CA ASP A 14 4.10 21.31 8.13
C ASP A 14 2.96 21.65 7.16
N ASP A 15 3.09 22.81 6.52
CA ASP A 15 2.16 23.29 5.49
C ASP A 15 2.02 22.30 4.32
N SER A 16 3.07 21.50 4.05
CA SER A 16 3.03 20.51 2.97
C SER A 16 2.06 19.37 3.28
N LEU A 17 1.93 18.98 4.55
CA LEU A 17 0.94 17.98 4.98
C LEU A 17 -0.48 18.49 4.77
N ILE A 18 -0.71 19.77 5.07
CA ILE A 18 -2.01 20.41 4.84
C ILE A 18 -2.31 20.45 3.35
N GLU A 19 -1.35 20.89 2.52
CA GLU A 19 -1.55 20.95 1.08
C GLU A 19 -1.87 19.58 0.46
N ILE A 20 -1.21 18.52 0.92
CA ILE A 20 -1.46 17.15 0.47
C ILE A 20 -2.83 16.62 0.96
N GLY A 21 -3.32 17.07 2.11
CA GLY A 21 -4.64 16.73 2.63
C GLY A 21 -5.81 17.40 1.91
N LEU A 22 -5.58 18.46 1.13
CA LEU A 22 -6.62 19.18 0.38
C LEU A 22 -7.04 18.43 -0.90
N TYR A 23 -7.64 17.24 -0.75
CA TYR A 23 -8.01 16.37 -1.87
C TYR A 23 -8.90 17.04 -2.92
N CYS A 24 -9.81 17.95 -2.51
CA CYS A 24 -10.64 18.70 -3.46
C CYS A 24 -9.80 19.55 -4.43
N LYS A 25 -8.73 20.19 -3.94
CA LYS A 25 -7.82 21.00 -4.77
C LYS A 25 -7.14 20.13 -5.83
N GLN A 26 -6.72 18.93 -5.45
CA GLN A 26 -6.07 17.98 -6.35
C GLN A 26 -7.06 17.42 -7.37
N LEU A 27 -8.23 16.94 -6.92
CA LEU A 27 -9.28 16.37 -7.78
C LEU A 27 -9.81 17.36 -8.82
N LYS A 28 -9.98 18.65 -8.46
CA LYS A 28 -10.39 19.69 -9.42
C LYS A 28 -9.48 19.77 -10.64
N ARG A 29 -8.17 19.51 -10.49
CA ARG A 29 -7.23 19.49 -11.62
C ARG A 29 -7.53 18.34 -12.57
N TYR A 30 -7.84 17.16 -12.07
CA TYR A 30 -8.18 16.00 -12.88
C TYR A 30 -9.53 16.16 -13.58
N PHE A 31 -10.56 16.65 -12.87
CA PHE A 31 -11.88 16.91 -13.47
C PHE A 31 -11.89 17.99 -14.56
N LYS A 32 -10.83 18.81 -14.67
CA LYS A 32 -10.67 19.74 -15.81
C LYS A 32 -10.44 19.00 -17.13
N PHE A 33 -9.83 17.81 -17.08
CA PHE A 33 -9.40 17.05 -18.26
C PHE A 33 -10.17 15.76 -18.47
N PHE A 34 -10.68 15.15 -17.40
CA PHE A 34 -11.41 13.89 -17.46
C PHE A 34 -12.86 14.10 -17.00
N PRO A 35 -13.84 13.51 -17.71
CA PRO A 35 -15.23 13.55 -17.29
C PRO A 35 -15.41 12.78 -15.98
N ARG A 36 -16.53 13.04 -15.29
CA ARG A 36 -16.75 12.53 -13.95
C ARG A 36 -16.80 11.01 -13.89
N GLU A 37 -17.41 10.40 -14.89
CA GLU A 37 -17.52 8.95 -15.06
C GLU A 37 -16.18 8.24 -15.21
N ASN A 38 -15.08 8.95 -15.52
CA ASN A 38 -13.75 8.38 -15.67
C ASN A 38 -12.89 8.49 -14.40
N ILE A 39 -13.45 9.00 -13.29
CA ILE A 39 -12.74 9.12 -12.02
C ILE A 39 -13.59 8.49 -10.90
N LEU A 40 -13.10 7.38 -10.35
CA LEU A 40 -13.68 6.76 -9.17
C LEU A 40 -12.97 7.24 -7.90
N THR A 41 -13.70 7.89 -7.00
CA THR A 41 -13.21 8.26 -5.66
C THR A 41 -13.68 7.23 -4.64
N LEU A 42 -12.76 6.72 -3.82
CA LEU A 42 -13.02 5.67 -2.83
C LEU A 42 -12.51 6.10 -1.46
N PHE A 43 -13.21 5.71 -0.40
CA PHE A 43 -12.80 5.94 0.98
C PHE A 43 -12.05 4.74 1.55
N TYR A 44 -11.01 5.02 2.34
CA TYR A 44 -10.22 3.98 2.97
C TYR A 44 -11.02 3.23 4.05
N GLU A 45 -11.93 3.92 4.72
CA GLU A 45 -12.83 3.37 5.73
C GLU A 45 -13.76 2.30 5.14
N ASP A 46 -14.22 2.51 3.90
CA ASP A 46 -15.04 1.52 3.18
C ASP A 46 -14.22 0.27 2.84
N LEU A 47 -12.93 0.43 2.53
CA LEU A 47 -12.03 -0.70 2.29
C LEU A 47 -11.84 -1.53 3.58
N ILE A 48 -11.80 -0.89 4.75
CA ILE A 48 -11.71 -1.60 6.03
C ILE A 48 -13.04 -2.29 6.39
N LYS A 49 -14.16 -1.59 6.23
CA LYS A 49 -15.48 -2.07 6.66
C LYS A 49 -16.04 -3.12 5.70
N ASN A 50 -16.01 -2.83 4.40
CA ASN A 50 -16.70 -3.60 3.36
C ASN A 50 -15.78 -3.81 2.12
N PRO A 51 -14.63 -4.50 2.26
CA PRO A 51 -13.65 -4.65 1.18
C PRO A 51 -14.23 -5.31 -0.06
N VAL A 52 -15.12 -6.30 0.09
CA VAL A 52 -15.77 -6.99 -1.04
C VAL A 52 -16.61 -6.02 -1.85
N GLU A 53 -17.48 -5.24 -1.20
CA GLU A 53 -18.34 -4.27 -1.89
C GLU A 53 -17.51 -3.20 -2.60
N LEU A 54 -16.44 -2.71 -1.97
CA LEU A 54 -15.53 -1.74 -2.57
C LEU A 54 -14.82 -2.32 -3.81
N MET A 55 -14.38 -3.58 -3.77
CA MET A 55 -13.82 -4.26 -4.94
C MET A 55 -14.86 -4.38 -6.07
N GLN A 56 -16.10 -4.72 -5.76
CA GLN A 56 -17.18 -4.77 -6.75
C GLN A 56 -17.44 -3.39 -7.39
N LYS A 57 -17.34 -2.30 -6.62
CA LYS A 57 -17.41 -0.93 -7.16
C LYS A 57 -16.28 -0.65 -8.16
N ILE A 58 -15.06 -1.08 -7.84
CA ILE A 58 -13.90 -0.98 -8.76
C ILE A 58 -14.15 -1.79 -10.03
N TYR A 59 -14.61 -3.04 -9.91
CA TYR A 59 -14.86 -3.90 -11.08
C TYR A 59 -15.95 -3.34 -12.00
N LYS A 60 -17.02 -2.79 -11.42
CA LYS A 60 -18.08 -2.10 -12.18
C LYS A 60 -17.54 -0.88 -12.91
N PHE A 61 -16.74 -0.06 -12.23
CA PHE A 61 -16.12 1.13 -12.83
C PHE A 61 -15.15 0.77 -13.98
N LEU A 62 -14.44 -0.35 -13.86
CA LEU A 62 -13.56 -0.87 -14.92
C LEU A 62 -14.31 -1.66 -16.00
N HIS A 63 -15.65 -1.75 -15.92
CA HIS A 63 -16.50 -2.49 -16.85
C HIS A 63 -16.10 -3.97 -17.00
N LEU A 64 -15.68 -4.61 -15.92
CA LEU A 64 -15.36 -6.04 -15.93
C LEU A 64 -16.63 -6.89 -16.07
N LYS A 65 -16.54 -8.00 -16.80
CA LYS A 65 -17.67 -8.93 -16.99
C LYS A 65 -18.06 -9.64 -15.70
N ASP A 66 -17.06 -10.09 -14.94
CA ASP A 66 -17.26 -10.72 -13.65
C ASP A 66 -16.98 -9.72 -12.53
N ILE A 67 -18.06 -9.24 -11.93
CA ILE A 67 -18.01 -8.34 -10.78
C ILE A 67 -18.06 -9.10 -9.45
N TYR A 68 -18.32 -10.41 -9.46
CA TYR A 68 -18.47 -11.22 -8.25
C TYR A 68 -17.22 -12.00 -7.89
N PHE A 69 -16.17 -11.92 -8.70
CA PHE A 69 -14.85 -12.43 -8.36
C PHE A 69 -14.37 -11.87 -7.02
N ILE A 70 -13.99 -12.74 -6.09
CA ILE A 70 -13.42 -12.36 -4.79
C ILE A 70 -12.01 -12.95 -4.69
N PRO A 71 -10.95 -12.12 -4.72
CA PRO A 71 -9.59 -12.58 -4.47
C PRO A 71 -9.45 -13.26 -3.10
N ASN A 72 -8.66 -14.34 -3.04
CA ASN A 72 -8.42 -15.10 -1.79
C ASN A 72 -7.80 -14.25 -0.66
N ASN A 73 -7.21 -13.10 -0.98
CA ASN A 73 -6.58 -12.18 -0.05
C ASN A 73 -7.39 -10.90 0.24
N THR A 74 -8.67 -10.84 -0.17
CA THR A 74 -9.51 -9.63 -0.02
C THR A 74 -9.62 -9.15 1.43
N MET A 75 -9.66 -10.07 2.39
CA MET A 75 -9.74 -9.76 3.82
C MET A 75 -8.36 -9.53 4.48
N ARG A 76 -7.27 -9.80 3.76
CA ARG A 76 -5.92 -9.72 4.31
C ARG A 76 -5.33 -8.34 4.01
N ARG A 77 -4.89 -7.65 5.06
CA ARG A 77 -4.08 -6.43 4.90
C ARG A 77 -2.75 -6.76 4.22
N ALA A 78 -2.51 -6.16 3.06
CA ALA A 78 -1.18 -6.19 2.42
C ALA A 78 -0.30 -5.10 3.05
N ASN A 79 1.02 -5.31 3.04
CA ASN A 79 2.01 -4.31 3.47
C ASN A 79 1.72 -3.68 4.84
N VAL A 80 1.25 -4.49 5.80
CA VAL A 80 1.14 -4.03 7.19
C VAL A 80 2.51 -3.50 7.57
N THR A 81 2.59 -2.20 7.85
CA THR A 81 3.82 -1.57 8.33
C THR A 81 4.27 -2.40 9.53
N GLY A 82 5.33 -3.18 9.35
CA GLY A 82 5.85 -4.02 10.41
C GLY A 82 6.33 -3.15 11.57
N ASN A 83 6.54 -3.77 12.73
CA ASN A 83 7.35 -3.13 13.76
C ASN A 83 8.62 -2.60 13.10
N ILE A 84 9.02 -1.37 13.42
CA ILE A 84 10.31 -0.81 13.00
C ILE A 84 11.38 -1.74 13.60
N THR A 85 11.80 -2.77 12.87
CA THR A 85 12.84 -3.71 13.30
C THR A 85 14.20 -3.11 13.03
N PHE A 86 14.42 -1.89 13.51
CA PHE A 86 15.75 -1.31 13.59
C PHE A 86 16.14 -1.19 15.06
N LYS A 87 16.22 -2.35 15.75
CA LYS A 87 16.84 -2.36 17.07
C LYS A 87 18.36 -2.31 16.96
N TYR A 88 18.95 -2.87 15.90
CA TYR A 88 20.40 -2.83 15.63
C TYR A 88 20.68 -2.86 14.12
N LYS A 89 20.80 -1.68 13.46
CA LYS A 89 21.38 -1.58 12.12
C LYS A 89 22.91 -1.64 12.24
N ILE A 90 23.49 -2.84 12.33
CA ILE A 90 24.93 -3.02 12.19
C ILE A 90 25.19 -3.35 10.71
N PRO A 91 25.81 -2.44 9.92
CA PRO A 91 25.97 -2.61 8.46
C PRO A 91 26.64 -3.94 8.06
N LEU A 92 27.63 -4.38 8.83
CA LEU A 92 28.35 -5.64 8.62
C LEU A 92 27.45 -6.88 8.74
N ILE A 93 26.56 -6.92 9.73
CA ILE A 93 25.64 -8.07 9.92
C ILE A 93 24.66 -8.15 8.76
N ASN A 94 24.19 -7.01 8.27
CA ASN A 94 23.25 -6.97 7.15
C ASN A 94 23.91 -7.45 5.84
N ASP A 95 25.18 -7.11 5.61
CA ASP A 95 25.96 -7.61 4.47
C ASP A 95 26.19 -9.12 4.56
N ILE A 96 26.52 -9.64 5.75
CA ILE A 96 26.67 -11.08 6.00
C ILE A 96 25.35 -11.82 5.73
N LEU A 97 24.22 -11.33 6.28
CA LEU A 97 22.90 -11.93 6.06
C LEU A 97 22.49 -11.90 4.58
N TYR A 98 22.79 -10.81 3.87
CA TYR A 98 22.52 -10.70 2.43
C TYR A 98 23.33 -11.71 1.61
N ARG A 99 24.62 -11.87 1.93
CA ARG A 99 25.50 -12.87 1.30
C ARG A 99 24.99 -14.29 1.58
N ILE A 100 24.68 -14.63 2.83
CA ILE A 100 24.15 -15.95 3.21
C ILE A 100 22.85 -16.26 2.44
N LYS A 101 21.91 -15.32 2.38
CA LYS A 101 20.65 -15.50 1.64
C LYS A 101 20.88 -15.74 0.14
N LYS A 102 21.90 -15.09 -0.44
CA LYS A 102 22.31 -15.30 -1.85
C LYS A 102 22.85 -16.72 -2.08
N TYR A 103 23.60 -17.28 -1.13
CA TYR A 103 24.10 -18.65 -1.21
C TYR A 103 22.98 -19.69 -1.03
N ILE A 104 22.10 -19.51 -0.04
CA ILE A 104 20.95 -20.42 0.19
C ILE A 104 20.01 -20.47 -1.03
N LYS A 105 19.81 -19.33 -1.71
CA LYS A 105 18.99 -19.27 -2.93
C LYS A 105 19.68 -19.90 -4.16
N LYS A 106 21.01 -20.00 -4.14
CA LYS A 106 21.79 -20.65 -5.21
C LYS A 106 21.73 -22.18 -5.09
N ASP A 107 21.62 -22.72 -3.87
CA ASP A 107 21.50 -24.17 -3.63
C ASP A 107 20.08 -24.73 -3.85
N SER A 108 19.05 -23.87 -3.84
CA SER A 108 17.65 -24.32 -4.00
C SER A 108 17.30 -24.78 -5.43
N SER A 109 18.23 -24.72 -6.38
CA SER A 109 18.11 -25.42 -7.67
C SER A 109 18.23 -26.95 -7.55
N LEU A 110 18.70 -27.47 -6.41
CA LEU A 110 18.78 -28.91 -6.14
C LEU A 110 17.49 -29.49 -5.54
N ILE A 111 16.62 -28.67 -4.94
CA ILE A 111 15.40 -29.14 -4.26
C ILE A 111 14.21 -29.26 -5.22
N ARG A 112 14.27 -28.65 -6.41
CA ARG A 112 13.16 -28.67 -7.38
C ARG A 112 13.11 -29.90 -8.30
N LYS A 113 13.91 -30.94 -8.00
CA LYS A 113 14.01 -32.15 -8.84
C LYS A 113 13.46 -33.43 -8.22
N ASN A 114 12.87 -33.39 -7.03
CA ASN A 114 12.10 -34.51 -6.49
C ASN A 114 10.86 -33.99 -5.75
N PHE A 115 9.70 -34.43 -6.25
CA PHE A 115 8.31 -34.12 -5.87
C PHE A 115 7.69 -32.86 -6.47
#